data_AF-A0A444MR13-F1
#
_entry.id   AF-A0A444MR13-F1
#
_cell.length_a   1.000
_cell.length_b   1.000
_cell.length_c   1.000
_cell.angle_alpha   90.00
_cell.angle_beta   90.00
_cell.angle_gamma   90.00
#
_symmetry.space_group_name_H-M   'P 1'
#
loop_
_entity.id
_entity.type
_entity.pdbx_description
1 polymer ?
#
loop_
_entity_poly.entity_id
_entity_poly.type
_entity_poly.pdbx_seq_one_letter_code
_entity_poly.pdbx_strand_id
1 'polypeptide(L)'
;MRSNPKIFNTWAVFHILFIMCTCSYSAYDKYCRFYHVKEVEAVNNVNKKLFFNAPMLYYGRFTGTGAGYGFFAPNIKSAGIILGDCDGNKIGANFNNFESMMRFSVLATRITDYIINKNDTSGIRDRSLKERYYDLVFKSIAVKIYNQNQCLQDTSYLSYNIFMFPTLTAYRAGYRNYRLAKIKEVRLVKQAK
;
A
#
# COMPACT_ATOMS: atom_id res chain seq x y z
N MET A 1 -8.05 -19.45 -31.23
CA MET A 1 -9.34 -19.52 -30.49
C MET A 1 -10.09 -18.21 -30.72
N ARG A 2 -11.18 -18.20 -31.49
CA ARG A 2 -12.07 -17.02 -31.63
C ARG A 2 -12.96 -16.96 -30.39
N SER A 3 -12.81 -15.92 -29.56
CA SER A 3 -13.71 -15.73 -28.41
C SER A 3 -15.12 -15.41 -28.91
N ASN A 4 -16.14 -16.01 -28.29
CA ASN A 4 -17.53 -15.69 -28.59
C ASN A 4 -17.80 -14.21 -28.26
N PRO A 5 -18.22 -13.38 -29.23
CA PRO A 5 -18.40 -11.94 -29.03
C PRO A 5 -19.41 -11.61 -27.91
N LYS A 6 -20.38 -12.50 -27.65
CA LYS A 6 -21.33 -12.33 -26.55
C LYS A 6 -20.66 -12.42 -25.18
N ILE A 7 -19.70 -13.33 -25.01
CA ILE A 7 -18.98 -13.50 -23.75
C ILE A 7 -18.10 -12.27 -23.47
N PHE A 8 -17.41 -11.77 -24.50
CA PHE A 8 -16.59 -10.58 -24.40
C PHE A 8 -17.44 -9.35 -24.03
N ASN A 9 -18.57 -9.14 -24.70
CA ASN A 9 -19.45 -8.00 -24.42
C ASN A 9 -20.01 -8.05 -23.00
N THR A 10 -20.46 -9.22 -22.52
CA THR A 10 -20.93 -9.37 -21.15
C THR A 10 -19.83 -9.07 -20.13
N TRP A 11 -18.61 -9.57 -20.37
CA TRP A 11 -17.47 -9.26 -19.52
C TRP A 11 -17.11 -7.76 -19.54
N ALA A 12 -17.13 -7.12 -20.71
CA ALA A 12 -16.80 -5.71 -20.84
C ALA A 12 -17.81 -4.82 -20.12
N VAL A 13 -19.11 -5.10 -20.25
CA VAL A 13 -20.17 -4.41 -19.51
C VAL A 13 -20.00 -4.58 -18.01
N PHE A 14 -19.77 -5.82 -17.54
CA PHE A 14 -19.49 -6.09 -16.14
C PHE A 14 -18.26 -5.31 -15.64
N HIS A 15 -17.18 -5.30 -16.42
CA HIS A 15 -15.93 -4.65 -16.06
C HIS A 15 -16.10 -3.13 -15.93
N ILE A 16 -16.80 -2.49 -16.88
CA ILE A 16 -17.08 -1.05 -16.86
C ILE A 16 -17.99 -0.71 -15.67
N LEU A 17 -19.04 -1.48 -15.42
CA LEU A 17 -19.91 -1.31 -14.26
C LEU A 17 -19.11 -1.44 -12.95
N PHE A 18 -18.23 -2.43 -12.85
CA PHE A 18 -17.36 -2.63 -11.69
C PHE A 18 -16.44 -1.42 -11.46
N ILE A 19 -15.84 -0.88 -12.51
CA ILE A 19 -15.04 0.35 -12.45
C ILE A 19 -15.92 1.50 -11.96
N MET A 20 -17.07 1.77 -12.58
CA MET A 20 -17.91 2.91 -12.20
C MET A 20 -18.34 2.85 -10.73
N CYS A 21 -18.74 1.67 -10.24
CA CYS A 21 -19.12 1.51 -8.84
C CYS A 21 -17.95 1.72 -7.87
N THR A 22 -16.78 1.12 -8.17
CA THR A 22 -15.60 1.26 -7.30
C THR A 22 -15.05 2.69 -7.31
N CYS A 23 -15.07 3.38 -8.45
CA CYS A 23 -14.71 4.80 -8.58
C CYS A 23 -15.65 5.68 -7.72
N SER A 24 -16.95 5.48 -7.88
CA SER A 24 -17.99 6.28 -7.20
C SER A 24 -17.91 6.11 -5.69
N TYR A 25 -17.76 4.86 -5.21
CA TYR A 25 -17.57 4.60 -3.78
C TYR A 25 -16.27 5.22 -3.26
N SER A 26 -15.16 5.09 -4.00
CA SER A 26 -13.89 5.69 -3.60
C SER A 26 -13.96 7.21 -3.53
N ALA A 27 -14.66 7.86 -4.47
CA ALA A 27 -14.91 9.30 -4.43
C ALA A 27 -15.76 9.69 -3.21
N TYR A 28 -16.80 8.92 -2.90
CA TYR A 28 -17.66 9.11 -1.73
C TYR A 28 -16.89 8.97 -0.40
N ASP A 29 -16.16 7.87 -0.19
CA ASP A 29 -15.33 7.64 1.00
C ASP A 29 -14.30 8.77 1.19
N LYS A 30 -13.60 9.16 0.12
CA LYS A 30 -12.65 10.28 0.17
C LYS A 30 -13.32 11.61 0.48
N TYR A 31 -14.49 11.89 -0.08
CA TYR A 31 -15.26 13.10 0.21
C TYR A 31 -15.64 13.16 1.70
N CYS A 32 -16.22 12.08 2.24
CA CYS A 32 -16.58 11.99 3.65
C CYS A 32 -15.37 12.20 4.57
N ARG A 33 -14.24 11.56 4.26
CA ARG A 33 -12.99 11.73 5.03
C ARG A 33 -12.42 13.13 4.94
N PHE A 34 -12.41 13.74 3.75
CA PHE A 34 -11.84 15.06 3.51
C PHE A 34 -12.64 16.17 4.21
N TYR A 35 -13.97 16.09 4.13
CA TYR A 35 -14.86 17.08 4.74
C TYR A 35 -15.29 16.70 6.17
N HIS A 36 -14.75 15.62 6.74
CA HIS A 36 -15.12 15.08 8.06
C HIS A 36 -16.64 14.85 8.23
N VAL A 37 -17.31 14.46 7.14
CA VAL A 37 -18.75 14.15 7.12
C VAL A 37 -18.94 12.69 7.48
N LYS A 38 -19.92 12.39 8.34
CA LYS A 38 -20.29 11.00 8.67
C LYS A 38 -20.72 10.25 7.40
N GLU A 39 -20.16 9.07 7.21
CA GLU A 39 -20.58 8.17 6.13
C GLU A 39 -22.01 7.64 6.39
N VAL A 40 -22.75 7.44 5.31
CA VAL A 40 -24.07 6.81 5.32
C VAL A 40 -23.87 5.31 5.49
N GLU A 41 -24.30 4.80 6.65
CA GLU A 41 -24.06 3.42 7.06
C GLU A 41 -24.60 2.39 6.04
N ALA A 42 -25.75 2.67 5.43
CA ALA A 42 -26.32 1.83 4.38
C ALA A 42 -25.41 1.73 3.13
N VAL A 43 -24.81 2.85 2.71
CA VAL A 43 -23.87 2.89 1.58
C VAL A 43 -22.62 2.08 1.92
N ASN A 44 -22.07 2.26 3.13
CA ASN A 44 -20.89 1.51 3.56
C ASN A 44 -21.15 0.00 3.66
N ASN A 45 -22.29 -0.41 4.25
CA ASN A 45 -22.65 -1.81 4.43
C ASN A 45 -22.90 -2.53 3.10
N VAL A 46 -23.58 -1.89 2.15
CA VAL A 46 -23.81 -2.47 0.82
C VAL A 46 -22.47 -2.62 0.08
N ASN A 47 -21.62 -1.59 0.11
CA ASN A 47 -20.32 -1.64 -0.56
C ASN A 47 -19.38 -2.68 0.06
N LYS A 48 -19.35 -2.81 1.40
CA LYS A 48 -18.60 -3.87 2.09
C LYS A 48 -19.03 -5.26 1.62
N LYS A 49 -20.34 -5.51 1.52
CA LYS A 49 -20.85 -6.82 1.06
C LYS A 49 -20.55 -7.08 -0.42
N LEU A 50 -20.71 -6.06 -1.28
CA LEU A 50 -20.60 -6.22 -2.72
C LEU A 50 -19.13 -6.26 -3.20
N PHE A 51 -18.29 -5.35 -2.72
CA PHE A 51 -16.95 -5.11 -3.28
C PHE A 51 -15.80 -5.60 -2.39
N PHE A 52 -16.02 -5.78 -1.09
CA PHE A 52 -14.98 -6.25 -0.16
C PHE A 52 -15.07 -7.75 0.15
N ASN A 53 -15.89 -8.50 -0.58
CA ASN A 53 -15.83 -9.96 -0.56
C ASN A 53 -14.57 -10.48 -1.29
N ALA A 54 -14.11 -11.68 -0.95
CA ALA A 54 -12.88 -12.23 -1.50
C ALA A 54 -12.85 -12.28 -3.04
N PRO A 55 -13.90 -12.76 -3.75
CA PRO A 55 -13.91 -12.79 -5.21
C PRO A 55 -13.71 -11.43 -5.87
N MET A 56 -14.44 -10.40 -5.40
CA MET A 56 -14.36 -9.05 -5.97
C MET A 56 -13.02 -8.38 -5.65
N LEU A 57 -12.45 -8.64 -4.47
CA LEU A 57 -11.08 -8.20 -4.15
C LEU A 57 -10.03 -8.86 -5.06
N TYR A 58 -10.18 -10.14 -5.39
CA TYR A 58 -9.27 -10.81 -6.34
C TYR A 58 -9.43 -10.26 -7.76
N TYR A 59 -10.66 -10.10 -8.23
CA TYR A 59 -10.95 -9.52 -9.54
C TYR A 59 -10.42 -8.09 -9.66
N GLY A 60 -10.66 -7.25 -8.65
CA GLY A 60 -10.16 -5.88 -8.61
C GLY A 60 -8.64 -5.80 -8.60
N ARG A 61 -7.94 -6.75 -7.93
CA ARG A 61 -6.48 -6.83 -7.99
C ARG A 61 -5.95 -7.31 -9.33
N PHE A 62 -6.60 -8.31 -9.92
CA PHE A 62 -6.20 -8.88 -11.21
C PHE A 62 -6.34 -7.84 -12.33
N THR A 63 -7.44 -7.09 -12.32
CA THR A 63 -7.74 -6.07 -13.33
C THR A 63 -7.14 -4.70 -13.01
N GLY A 64 -6.47 -4.54 -11.87
CA GLY A 64 -5.93 -3.25 -11.40
C GLY A 64 -7.00 -2.27 -10.91
N THR A 65 -8.28 -2.65 -10.94
CA THR A 65 -9.37 -1.73 -10.64
C THR A 65 -9.60 -1.46 -9.15
N GLY A 66 -9.01 -2.29 -8.28
CA GLY A 66 -9.02 -2.10 -6.83
C GLY A 66 -8.08 -1.01 -6.30
N ALA A 67 -7.35 -0.31 -7.18
CA ALA A 67 -6.39 0.74 -6.81
C ALA A 67 -7.03 2.07 -6.36
N GLY A 68 -8.38 2.17 -6.36
CA GLY A 68 -9.10 3.32 -5.82
C GLY A 68 -9.07 4.54 -6.73
N TYR A 69 -9.91 4.53 -7.77
CA TYR A 69 -10.09 5.64 -8.70
C TYR A 69 -10.98 6.75 -8.12
N GLY A 70 -10.48 7.50 -7.14
CA GLY A 70 -11.28 8.53 -6.46
C GLY A 70 -10.69 9.95 -6.54
N PHE A 71 -11.52 10.89 -7.03
CA PHE A 71 -11.53 12.38 -7.00
C PHE A 71 -10.25 13.19 -7.33
N PHE A 72 -9.04 12.65 -7.22
CA PHE A 72 -7.78 13.34 -7.56
C PHE A 72 -6.97 12.62 -8.65
N ALA A 73 -7.65 11.85 -9.51
CA ALA A 73 -7.04 10.99 -10.53
C ALA A 73 -6.19 9.82 -9.96
N PRO A 74 -6.10 8.70 -10.69
CA PRO A 74 -6.24 7.40 -10.05
C PRO A 74 -5.10 6.44 -10.40
N ASN A 75 -4.06 6.41 -9.56
CA ASN A 75 -3.20 5.22 -9.37
C ASN A 75 -2.11 5.42 -8.31
N ILE A 76 -1.97 6.63 -7.76
CA ILE A 76 -0.92 6.90 -6.78
C ILE A 76 -1.57 6.83 -5.41
N LYS A 77 -1.80 5.60 -4.92
CA LYS A 77 -1.82 5.42 -3.46
C LYS A 77 -0.47 5.93 -2.99
N SER A 78 -0.45 6.82 -1.99
CA SER A 78 0.80 7.25 -1.37
C SER A 78 1.50 6.02 -0.79
N ALA A 79 2.43 5.46 -1.57
CA ALA A 79 3.31 4.41 -1.12
C ALA A 79 4.33 5.05 -0.18
N GLY A 80 4.54 4.42 0.97
CA GLY A 80 5.62 4.80 1.85
C GLY A 80 6.97 4.41 1.25
N ILE A 81 8.02 5.04 1.76
CA ILE A 81 9.39 4.75 1.39
C ILE A 81 9.96 3.72 2.38
N ILE A 82 10.63 2.71 1.82
CA ILE A 82 11.42 1.76 2.59
C ILE A 82 12.84 2.30 2.73
N LEU A 83 13.28 2.55 3.96
CA LEU A 83 14.62 3.03 4.28
C LEU A 83 15.29 2.07 5.26
N GLY A 84 16.48 1.61 4.93
CA GLY A 84 17.39 0.98 5.88
C GLY A 84 18.12 2.03 6.71
N ASP A 85 18.58 1.62 7.88
CA ASP A 85 19.43 2.42 8.75
C ASP A 85 20.66 1.60 9.11
N CYS A 86 21.83 2.14 8.75
CA CYS A 86 23.13 1.64 9.15
C CYS A 86 23.82 2.73 9.97
N ASP A 87 23.75 2.61 11.29
CA ASP A 87 24.44 3.49 12.23
C ASP A 87 24.06 4.98 12.08
N GLY A 88 22.77 5.25 11.93
CA GLY A 88 22.24 6.60 11.72
C GLY A 88 22.27 7.06 10.26
N ASN A 89 22.96 6.33 9.37
CA ASN A 89 22.93 6.60 7.94
C ASN A 89 21.74 5.91 7.29
N LYS A 90 20.81 6.73 6.81
CA LYS A 90 19.65 6.25 6.04
C LYS A 90 20.10 5.77 4.67
N ILE A 91 19.84 4.52 4.38
CA ILE A 91 20.18 3.89 3.10
C ILE A 91 18.92 3.44 2.35
N GLY A 92 18.94 3.63 1.03
CA GLY A 92 17.88 3.19 0.14
C GLY A 92 18.23 1.87 -0.57
N ALA A 93 17.25 1.32 -1.27
CA ALA A 93 17.52 0.28 -2.26
C ALA A 93 18.20 0.89 -3.50
N ASN A 94 19.28 0.27 -3.96
CA ASN A 94 19.95 0.63 -5.20
C ASN A 94 19.54 -0.35 -6.31
N PHE A 95 19.20 0.19 -7.49
CA PHE A 95 18.69 -0.57 -8.63
C PHE A 95 19.60 -0.38 -9.83
N ASN A 96 20.03 -1.51 -10.41
CA ASN A 96 20.90 -1.50 -11.59
C ASN A 96 20.15 -1.10 -12.88
N ASN A 97 18.82 -1.16 -12.89
CA ASN A 97 18.00 -0.79 -14.04
C ASN A 97 16.62 -0.30 -13.61
N PHE A 98 15.99 0.42 -14.54
CA PHE A 98 14.66 1.00 -14.35
C PHE A 98 13.58 -0.06 -14.05
N GLU A 99 13.64 -1.22 -14.72
CA GLU A 99 12.67 -2.29 -14.51
C GLU A 99 12.67 -2.81 -13.06
N SER A 100 13.85 -2.99 -12.47
CA SER A 100 13.99 -3.44 -11.08
C SER A 100 13.44 -2.42 -10.10
N MET A 101 13.68 -1.12 -10.36
CA MET A 101 13.10 -0.03 -9.59
C MET A 101 11.57 -0.03 -9.68
N MET A 102 11.00 -0.25 -10.87
CA MET A 102 9.55 -0.33 -11.06
C MET A 102 8.94 -1.53 -10.34
N ARG A 103 9.53 -2.72 -10.48
CA ARG A 103 9.07 -3.94 -9.79
C ARG A 103 9.12 -3.76 -8.27
N PHE A 104 10.17 -3.12 -7.76
CA PHE A 104 10.27 -2.78 -6.33
C PHE A 104 9.20 -1.79 -5.89
N SER A 105 8.91 -0.76 -6.69
CA SER A 105 7.87 0.23 -6.39
C SER A 105 6.48 -0.40 -6.34
N VAL A 106 6.18 -1.33 -7.24
CA VAL A 106 4.94 -2.12 -7.20
C VAL A 106 4.88 -2.98 -5.94
N LEU A 107 5.98 -3.61 -5.55
CA LEU A 107 6.06 -4.39 -4.32
C LEU A 107 5.86 -3.53 -3.07
N ALA A 108 6.50 -2.36 -2.99
CA ALA A 108 6.35 -1.40 -1.91
C ALA A 108 4.88 -0.94 -1.77
N THR A 109 4.19 -0.72 -2.89
CA THR A 109 2.75 -0.38 -2.91
C THR A 109 1.90 -1.53 -2.35
N ARG A 110 2.20 -2.78 -2.69
CA ARG A 110 1.50 -3.95 -2.12
C ARG A 110 1.75 -4.12 -0.62
N ILE A 111 2.97 -3.84 -0.15
CA ILE A 111 3.32 -3.85 1.28
C ILE A 111 2.57 -2.72 2.01
N THR A 112 2.47 -1.55 1.39
CA THR A 112 1.70 -0.41 1.89
C THR A 112 0.25 -0.79 2.20
N ASP A 113 -0.41 -1.52 1.30
CA ASP A 113 -1.77 -2.02 1.53
C ASP A 113 -1.88 -2.90 2.76
N TYR A 114 -0.91 -3.77 2.99
CA TYR A 114 -0.87 -4.62 4.17
C TYR A 114 -0.64 -3.79 5.45
N ILE A 115 0.35 -2.90 5.45
CA ILE A 115 0.71 -2.14 6.65
C ILE A 115 -0.41 -1.18 7.07
N ILE A 116 -1.03 -0.47 6.13
CA ILE A 116 -2.08 0.52 6.44
C ILE A 116 -3.39 -0.16 6.89
N ASN A 117 -3.77 -1.28 6.27
CA ASN A 117 -5.05 -1.95 6.56
C ASN A 117 -5.00 -2.86 7.80
N LYS A 118 -3.82 -3.09 8.40
CA LYS A 118 -3.66 -3.93 9.59
C LYS A 118 -4.25 -3.32 10.87
N ASN A 119 -4.53 -2.01 10.88
CA ASN A 119 -5.12 -1.33 12.03
C ASN A 119 -6.60 -1.70 12.29
N ASP A 120 -7.20 -2.62 11.52
CA ASP A 120 -8.64 -2.95 11.59
C ASP A 120 -8.95 -4.40 12.04
N THR A 121 -7.99 -5.17 12.55
CA THR A 121 -8.28 -6.52 13.07
C THR A 121 -7.54 -6.86 14.36
N SER A 122 -8.37 -6.98 15.41
CA SER A 122 -8.16 -7.66 16.68
C SER A 122 -7.26 -8.90 16.62
N GLY A 123 -6.33 -9.00 17.58
CA GLY A 123 -5.86 -10.28 18.11
C GLY A 123 -4.68 -10.93 17.37
N ILE A 124 -3.56 -11.05 18.09
CA ILE A 124 -2.27 -11.63 17.68
C ILE A 124 -2.35 -13.12 17.26
N ARG A 125 -3.50 -13.78 17.33
CA ARG A 125 -3.61 -15.24 17.30
C ARG A 125 -3.90 -15.89 15.94
N ASP A 126 -4.23 -15.15 14.88
CA ASP A 126 -4.45 -15.75 13.56
C ASP A 126 -3.90 -14.87 12.42
N ARG A 127 -2.57 -14.75 12.33
CA ARG A 127 -1.94 -14.06 11.20
C ARG A 127 -2.16 -14.87 9.93
N SER A 128 -2.97 -14.34 9.02
CA SER A 128 -3.19 -14.96 7.71
C SER A 128 -1.85 -15.26 7.02
N LEU A 129 -1.77 -16.34 6.25
CA LEU A 129 -0.56 -16.74 5.49
C LEU A 129 0.04 -15.57 4.70
N LYS A 130 -0.83 -14.68 4.20
CA LYS A 130 -0.48 -13.47 3.49
C LYS A 130 0.32 -12.47 4.33
N GLU A 131 0.02 -12.31 5.61
CA GLU A 131 0.77 -11.42 6.51
C GLU A 131 2.18 -11.94 6.74
N ARG A 132 2.31 -13.25 6.96
CA ARG A 132 3.60 -13.93 7.13
C ARG A 132 4.46 -13.79 5.87
N TYR A 133 3.85 -13.93 4.70
CA TYR A 133 4.52 -13.69 3.43
C TYR A 133 5.08 -12.26 3.32
N TYR A 134 4.28 -11.23 3.62
CA TYR A 134 4.78 -9.85 3.56
C TYR A 134 5.84 -9.54 4.62
N ASP A 135 5.75 -10.14 5.81
CA ASP A 135 6.80 -10.02 6.82
C ASP A 135 8.12 -10.63 6.32
N LEU A 136 8.07 -11.79 5.65
CA LEU A 136 9.24 -12.41 5.04
C LEU A 136 9.82 -11.58 3.89
N VAL A 137 8.96 -11.04 3.02
CA VAL A 137 9.37 -10.13 1.94
C VAL A 137 10.03 -8.87 2.51
N PHE A 138 9.48 -8.30 3.58
CA PHE A 138 10.08 -7.12 4.21
C PHE A 138 11.46 -7.43 4.80
N LYS A 139 11.63 -8.59 5.43
CA LYS A 139 12.95 -9.07 5.90
C LYS A 139 13.93 -9.33 4.76
N SER A 140 13.49 -9.91 3.64
CA SER A 140 14.38 -10.17 2.50
C SER A 140 14.84 -8.87 1.83
N ILE A 141 13.97 -7.87 1.74
CA ILE A 141 14.33 -6.51 1.30
C ILE A 141 15.41 -5.94 2.22
N ALA A 142 15.23 -6.05 3.54
CA ALA A 142 16.19 -5.57 4.52
C ALA A 142 17.57 -6.19 4.28
N VAL A 143 17.66 -7.53 4.23
CA VAL A 143 18.91 -8.25 3.97
C VAL A 143 19.56 -7.81 2.65
N LYS A 144 18.77 -7.64 1.59
CA LYS A 144 19.30 -7.20 0.29
C LYS A 144 19.89 -5.80 0.35
N ILE A 145 19.18 -4.85 0.94
CA ILE A 145 19.64 -3.46 1.10
C ILE A 145 20.93 -3.41 1.91
N TYR A 146 21.03 -4.16 3.00
CA TYR A 146 22.25 -4.18 3.83
C TYR A 146 23.44 -4.81 3.13
N ASN A 147 23.23 -5.92 2.40
CA ASN A 147 24.29 -6.56 1.63
C ASN A 147 24.80 -5.65 0.50
N GLN A 148 23.90 -4.92 -0.18
CA GLN A 148 24.27 -3.97 -1.23
C GLN A 148 25.09 -2.80 -0.69
N ASN A 149 24.73 -2.30 0.50
CA ASN A 149 25.39 -1.15 1.12
C ASN A 149 26.53 -1.56 2.07
N GLN A 150 26.94 -2.83 2.06
CA GLN A 150 28.02 -3.38 2.89
C GLN A 150 27.91 -2.99 4.37
N CYS A 151 26.70 -3.04 4.94
CA CYS A 151 26.54 -2.72 6.36
C CYS A 151 27.12 -3.84 7.22
N LEU A 152 28.25 -3.56 7.87
CA LEU A 152 29.05 -4.54 8.61
C LEU A 152 28.55 -4.80 10.04
N GLN A 153 27.59 -4.02 10.53
CA GLN A 153 27.20 -3.98 11.94
C GLN A 153 26.20 -5.07 12.37
N ASP A 154 26.16 -5.33 13.67
CA ASP A 154 25.35 -6.39 14.28
C ASP A 154 23.85 -6.04 14.39
N THR A 155 23.52 -4.75 14.32
CA THR A 155 22.15 -4.24 14.39
C THR A 155 21.85 -3.28 13.26
N SER A 156 20.82 -3.57 12.47
CA SER A 156 20.35 -2.68 11.42
C SER A 156 18.83 -2.64 11.37
N TYR A 157 18.23 -1.50 10.99
CA TYR A 157 16.78 -1.26 11.06
C TYR A 157 16.18 -0.95 9.70
N LEU A 158 15.31 -1.84 9.20
CA LEU A 158 14.50 -1.50 8.03
C LEU A 158 13.21 -0.85 8.47
N SER A 159 12.95 0.35 7.97
CA SER A 159 11.76 1.12 8.28
C SER A 159 10.91 1.38 7.04
N TYR A 160 9.59 1.29 7.21
CA TYR A 160 8.62 1.75 6.22
C TYR A 160 8.03 3.07 6.72
N ASN A 161 8.23 4.14 5.94
CA ASN A 161 7.94 5.51 6.33
C ASN A 161 6.95 6.15 5.37
N ILE A 162 6.03 6.96 5.87
CA ILE A 162 5.13 7.77 5.03
C ILE A 162 5.48 9.25 5.18
N PHE A 163 5.29 10.01 4.11
CA PHE A 163 5.36 11.46 4.20
C PHE A 163 4.13 11.98 4.94
N MET A 164 4.38 12.74 6.01
CA MET A 164 3.38 13.57 6.65
C MET A 164 3.64 15.02 6.28
N PHE A 165 2.72 15.58 5.50
CA PHE A 165 2.72 17.00 5.19
C PHE A 165 2.02 17.78 6.31
N PRO A 166 2.47 19.02 6.58
CA PRO A 166 1.79 19.90 7.54
C PRO A 166 0.37 20.21 7.06
N THR A 167 -0.56 20.40 8.00
CA THR A 167 -1.90 20.91 7.67
C THR A 167 -1.81 22.33 7.12
N LEU A 168 -2.84 22.80 6.40
CA LEU A 168 -2.87 24.18 5.90
C LEU A 168 -2.69 25.20 7.03
N THR A 169 -3.28 24.95 8.20
CA THR A 169 -3.12 25.80 9.40
C THR A 169 -1.67 25.81 9.88
N ALA A 170 -1.03 24.64 10.00
CA ALA A 170 0.36 24.55 10.42
C ALA A 170 1.32 25.17 9.39
N TYR A 171 1.03 25.02 8.09
CA TYR A 171 1.78 25.63 7.01
C TYR A 171 1.73 27.16 7.07
N ARG A 172 0.52 27.72 7.29
CA ARG A 172 0.32 29.16 7.50
C ARG A 172 1.01 29.67 8.77
N ALA A 173 1.13 28.83 9.80
CA ALA A 173 1.88 29.12 11.02
C ALA A 173 3.41 28.98 10.89
N GLY A 174 3.94 28.64 9.71
CA GLY A 174 5.37 28.57 9.43
C GLY A 174 5.98 27.16 9.39
N TYR A 175 5.22 26.12 9.72
CA TYR A 175 5.68 24.73 9.61
C TYR A 175 5.58 24.25 8.16
N ARG A 176 6.63 24.49 7.37
CA ARG A 176 6.64 24.22 5.91
C ARG A 176 7.23 22.88 5.51
N ASN A 177 7.97 22.24 6.41
CA ASN A 177 8.71 21.01 6.09
C ASN A 177 7.83 19.77 6.26
N TYR A 178 8.00 18.80 5.36
CA TYR A 178 7.46 17.47 5.54
C TYR A 178 8.23 16.72 6.65
N ARG A 179 7.60 15.74 7.27
CA ARG A 179 8.27 14.77 8.15
C ARG A 179 8.01 13.35 7.67
N LEU A 180 8.97 12.46 7.90
CA LEU A 180 8.79 11.04 7.67
C LEU A 180 8.26 10.40 8.95
N ALA A 181 7.03 9.86 8.89
CA ALA A 181 6.48 9.08 9.97
C ALA A 181 6.78 7.60 9.76
N LYS A 182 7.46 6.99 10.72
CA LYS A 182 7.78 5.57 10.72
C LYS A 182 6.54 4.77 11.10
N ILE A 183 6.02 3.97 10.18
CA ILE A 183 4.80 3.17 10.39
C ILE A 183 5.13 1.74 10.79
N LYS A 184 6.24 1.20 10.28
CA LYS A 184 6.74 -0.13 10.66
C LYS A 184 8.26 -0.12 10.71
N GLU A 185 8.80 -0.87 11.65
CA GLU A 185 10.23 -1.15 11.76
C GLU A 185 10.47 -2.66 11.90
N VAL A 186 11.54 -3.13 11.29
CA VAL A 186 12.07 -4.48 11.52
C VAL A 186 13.56 -4.35 11.82
N ARG A 187 13.93 -4.82 13.01
CA ARG A 187 15.33 -4.99 13.39
C ARG A 187 15.85 -6.28 12.79
N LEU A 188 16.99 -6.21 12.10
CA LEU A 188 17.80 -7.36 11.77
C LEU A 188 18.94 -7.46 12.78
N VAL A 189 19.11 -8.67 13.30
CA VAL A 189 20.25 -9.03 14.14
C VAL A 189 21.07 -10.02 13.34
N LYS A 190 22.35 -9.74 13.14
CA LYS A 190 23.28 -10.67 12.52
C LYS A 190 23.37 -11.90 13.42
N GLN A 191 22.96 -13.08 12.92
CA GLN A 191 23.19 -14.31 13.67
C GLN A 191 24.70 -14.56 13.66
N ALA A 192 25.31 -14.54 14.85
CA ALA A 192 26.67 -15.00 15.03
C ALA A 192 26.76 -16.45 14.52
N LYS A 193 27.69 -16.70 13.61
CA LYS A 193 28.04 -18.06 13.18
C LYS A 193 28.80 -18.77 14.28
#